data_AF-A0A9X7Z8L4-F1
#
_entry.id   AF-A0A9X7Z8L4-F1
#
_cell.length_a   1.000
_cell.length_b   1.000
_cell.length_c   1.000
_cell.angle_alpha   90.00
_cell.angle_beta   90.00
_cell.angle_gamma   90.00
#
_symmetry.space_group_name_H-M   'P 1'
#
loop_
_entity.id
_entity.type
_entity.pdbx_description
1 polymer ?
#
loop_
_entity_poly.entity_id
_entity_poly.type
_entity_poly.pdbx_seq_one_letter_code
_entity_poly.pdbx_strand_id
1 'polypeptide(L)'
;MTKRRNILILVLLIIGVVALCIVEVGIKPNIRRQQQAYLVAQLNPLTNDFANIVKFKNPYMGDNANDANLNANLPLANVQHTFVIHPQTRELDIRYTKTVQDIGLTKIQPSLVYNATANFALIDNLDSIKFEFPGTSYRVTRAQVQSWYGVEPSTLANQTAWKQNVQSKLENPQYVKNTFQTFFESGA
;
A
#
# COMPACT_ATOMS: atom_id res chain seq x y z
N MET A 1 -46.34 19.28 36.04
CA MET A 1 -45.04 18.56 35.97
C MET A 1 -44.37 18.63 37.35
N THR A 2 -44.09 17.50 37.99
CA THR A 2 -43.56 17.46 39.36
C THR A 2 -42.04 17.74 39.38
N LYS A 3 -41.59 18.59 40.31
CA LYS A 3 -40.19 19.05 40.48
C LYS A 3 -39.15 17.92 40.43
N ARG A 4 -39.50 16.73 40.93
CA ARG A 4 -38.65 15.53 40.92
C ARG A 4 -38.34 15.00 39.51
N ARG A 5 -39.31 15.04 38.58
CA ARG A 5 -39.11 14.55 37.20
C ARG A 5 -38.14 15.44 36.42
N ASN A 6 -38.19 16.75 36.64
CA ASN A 6 -37.29 17.70 35.98
C ASN A 6 -35.86 17.57 36.47
N ILE A 7 -35.65 17.33 37.79
CA ILE A 7 -34.32 17.07 38.35
C ILE A 7 -33.73 15.78 37.77
N LEU A 8 -34.55 14.73 37.64
CA LEU A 8 -34.12 13.44 37.06
C LEU A 8 -33.68 13.59 35.61
N ILE A 9 -34.43 14.36 34.81
CA ILE A 9 -34.05 14.69 33.42
C ILE A 9 -32.72 15.46 33.38
N LEU A 10 -32.52 16.43 34.28
CA LEU A 10 -31.30 17.24 34.35
C LEU A 10 -30.07 16.41 34.72
N VAL A 11 -30.21 15.51 35.70
CA VAL A 11 -29.12 14.59 36.11
C VAL A 11 -28.76 13.64 34.96
N LEU A 12 -29.76 13.06 34.28
CA LEU A 12 -29.51 12.19 33.13
C LEU A 12 -28.83 12.94 31.99
N LEU A 13 -29.21 14.21 31.76
CA LEU A 13 -28.57 15.05 30.75
C LEU A 13 -27.10 15.33 31.10
N ILE A 14 -26.79 15.65 32.36
CA ILE A 14 -25.41 15.85 32.81
C ILE A 14 -24.59 14.57 32.65
N ILE A 15 -25.12 13.41 33.04
CA ILE A 15 -24.45 12.12 32.86
C ILE A 15 -24.16 11.85 31.38
N GLY A 16 -25.13 12.11 30.50
CA GLY A 16 -24.96 11.98 29.06
C GLY A 16 -23.86 12.89 28.51
N VAL A 17 -23.82 14.16 28.94
CA VAL A 17 -22.77 15.12 28.53
C VAL A 17 -21.40 14.68 29.03
N VAL A 18 -21.28 14.25 30.29
CA VAL A 18 -20.01 13.76 30.85
C VAL A 18 -19.52 12.52 30.11
N ALA A 19 -20.41 11.55 29.83
CA ALA A 19 -20.07 10.36 29.05
C ALA A 19 -19.60 10.73 27.64
N LEU A 20 -20.25 11.69 26.98
CA LEU A 20 -19.85 12.18 25.66
C LEU A 20 -18.47 12.86 25.71
N CYS A 21 -18.19 13.68 26.72
CA CYS A 21 -16.87 14.29 26.92
C CYS A 21 -15.77 13.24 27.12
N ILE A 22 -16.02 12.18 27.90
CA ILE A 22 -15.07 11.08 28.09
C ILE A 22 -14.72 10.41 26.75
N VAL A 23 -15.73 10.16 25.90
CA VAL A 23 -15.52 9.53 24.60
C VAL A 23 -14.75 10.46 23.64
N GLU A 24 -15.15 11.72 23.50
CA GLU A 24 -14.55 12.66 22.55
C GLU A 24 -13.12 13.08 22.94
N VAL A 25 -12.87 13.30 24.23
CA VAL A 25 -11.59 13.84 24.73
C VAL A 25 -10.66 12.73 25.25
N GLY A 26 -11.19 11.68 25.84
CA GLY A 26 -10.38 10.60 26.41
C GLY A 26 -10.08 9.47 25.41
N ILE A 27 -11.11 8.94 24.75
CA ILE A 27 -10.99 7.69 23.99
C ILE A 27 -10.65 7.94 22.51
N LYS A 28 -11.45 8.77 21.81
CA LYS A 28 -11.30 9.00 20.36
C LYS A 28 -9.90 9.48 19.95
N PRO A 29 -9.19 10.37 20.68
CA PRO A 29 -7.88 10.83 20.24
C PRO A 29 -6.85 9.70 20.16
N ASN A 30 -6.86 8.77 21.11
CA ASN A 30 -5.94 7.63 21.12
C ASN A 30 -6.22 6.67 19.96
N ILE A 31 -7.49 6.37 19.70
CA ILE A 31 -7.90 5.54 18.55
C ILE A 31 -7.45 6.19 17.24
N ARG A 32 -7.67 7.51 17.07
CA ARG A 32 -7.25 8.25 15.86
C ARG A 32 -5.74 8.21 15.67
N ARG A 33 -4.95 8.36 16.74
CA ARG A 33 -3.49 8.25 16.68
C ARG A 33 -3.04 6.86 16.24
N GLN A 34 -3.64 5.82 16.81
CA GLN A 34 -3.33 4.43 16.43
C GLN A 34 -3.69 4.16 14.97
N GLN A 35 -4.86 4.62 14.51
CA GLN A 35 -5.28 4.49 13.11
C GLN A 35 -4.34 5.23 12.17
N GLN A 36 -3.95 6.47 12.49
CA GLN A 36 -2.98 7.22 11.69
C GLN A 36 -1.61 6.53 11.65
N ALA A 37 -1.12 6.04 12.79
CA ALA A 37 0.14 5.30 12.85
C ALA A 37 0.08 4.02 11.99
N TYR A 38 -1.04 3.30 12.03
CA TYR A 38 -1.27 2.14 11.19
C TYR A 38 -1.30 2.50 9.70
N LEU A 39 -2.01 3.56 9.30
CA LEU A 39 -2.04 4.02 7.91
C LEU A 39 -0.64 4.43 7.41
N VAL A 40 0.15 5.10 8.25
CA VAL A 40 1.54 5.46 7.92
C VAL A 40 2.41 4.21 7.79
N ALA A 41 2.24 3.22 8.68
CA ALA A 41 2.95 1.95 8.60
C ALA A 41 2.61 1.17 7.32
N GLN A 42 1.36 1.25 6.85
CA GLN A 42 0.95 0.64 5.59
C GLN A 42 1.63 1.25 4.37
N LEU A 43 2.00 2.54 4.42
CA LEU A 43 2.68 3.20 3.30
C LEU A 43 4.19 2.93 3.24
N ASN A 44 4.74 2.19 4.20
CA ASN A 44 6.15 1.84 4.26
C ASN A 44 6.34 0.36 3.85
N PRO A 45 7.19 0.05 2.87
CA PRO A 45 7.38 -1.33 2.39
C PRO A 45 7.85 -2.30 3.50
N LEU A 46 8.56 -1.81 4.52
CA LEU A 46 9.07 -2.64 5.62
C LEU A 46 7.99 -3.02 6.65
N THR A 47 6.91 -2.24 6.74
CA THR A 47 5.86 -2.41 7.75
C THR A 47 4.48 -2.62 7.17
N ASN A 48 4.33 -2.58 5.83
CA ASN A 48 3.08 -2.88 5.15
C ASN A 48 2.59 -4.28 5.55
N ASP A 49 1.32 -4.38 5.93
CA ASP A 49 0.71 -5.65 6.30
C ASP A 49 0.13 -6.33 5.05
N PHE A 50 0.93 -7.24 4.51
CA PHE A 50 0.60 -8.00 3.30
C PHE A 50 -0.73 -8.77 3.40
N ALA A 51 -1.15 -9.18 4.60
CA ALA A 51 -2.42 -9.87 4.78
C ALA A 51 -3.62 -8.99 4.40
N ASN A 52 -3.50 -7.66 4.51
CA ASN A 52 -4.56 -6.74 4.13
C ASN A 52 -4.68 -6.52 2.63
N ILE A 53 -3.66 -6.86 1.84
CA ILE A 53 -3.68 -6.69 0.38
C ILE A 53 -3.86 -8.00 -0.39
N VAL A 54 -3.54 -9.16 0.22
CA VAL A 54 -3.77 -10.49 -0.38
C VAL A 54 -5.23 -10.71 -0.80
N LYS A 55 -6.19 -10.13 -0.08
CA LYS A 55 -7.62 -10.22 -0.40
C LYS A 55 -7.99 -9.62 -1.77
N PHE A 56 -7.14 -8.77 -2.33
CA PHE A 56 -7.33 -8.18 -3.65
C PHE A 56 -6.72 -9.03 -4.77
N LYS A 57 -6.19 -10.22 -4.46
CA LYS A 57 -5.69 -11.14 -5.48
C LYS A 57 -6.77 -11.46 -6.51
N ASN A 58 -6.42 -11.36 -7.79
CA ASN A 58 -7.31 -11.56 -8.92
C ASN A 58 -6.56 -12.19 -10.11
N PRO A 59 -7.26 -13.03 -10.91
CA PRO A 59 -6.64 -13.65 -12.09
C PRO A 59 -6.41 -12.67 -13.25
N TYR A 60 -7.11 -11.53 -13.27
CA TYR A 60 -7.15 -10.61 -14.40
C TYR A 60 -6.98 -9.15 -13.98
N MET A 61 -5.99 -8.45 -14.54
CA MET A 61 -5.76 -7.01 -14.40
C MET A 61 -6.88 -6.09 -14.94
N GLY A 62 -8.01 -6.66 -15.37
CA GLY A 62 -9.21 -5.91 -15.75
C GLY A 62 -10.21 -5.79 -14.59
N ASP A 63 -9.86 -6.31 -13.41
CA ASP A 63 -10.63 -6.14 -12.19
C ASP A 63 -10.28 -4.79 -11.55
N ASN A 64 -10.77 -3.72 -12.20
CA ASN A 64 -10.45 -2.34 -11.82
C ASN A 64 -10.66 -2.07 -10.32
N ALA A 65 -11.65 -2.71 -9.70
CA ALA A 65 -11.94 -2.54 -8.29
C ALA A 65 -10.84 -3.16 -7.41
N ASN A 66 -10.44 -4.41 -7.68
CA ASN A 66 -9.37 -5.05 -6.93
C ASN A 66 -8.01 -4.43 -7.22
N ASP A 67 -7.70 -4.10 -8.48
CA ASP A 67 -6.43 -3.49 -8.88
C ASP A 67 -6.26 -2.10 -8.25
N ALA A 68 -7.32 -1.28 -8.24
CA ALA A 68 -7.29 0.03 -7.58
C ALA A 68 -7.16 -0.09 -6.06
N ASN A 69 -7.89 -1.02 -5.43
CA ASN A 69 -7.80 -1.23 -3.99
C ASN A 69 -6.45 -1.80 -3.55
N LEU A 70 -5.86 -2.70 -4.35
CA LEU A 70 -4.50 -3.19 -4.14
C LEU A 70 -3.54 -2.01 -4.08
N ASN A 71 -3.49 -1.21 -5.15
CA ASN A 71 -2.50 -0.14 -5.25
C ASN A 71 -2.77 1.04 -4.30
N ALA A 72 -4.02 1.26 -3.86
CA ALA A 72 -4.35 2.21 -2.79
C ALA A 72 -3.83 1.79 -1.40
N ASN A 73 -3.46 0.53 -1.22
CA ASN A 73 -2.90 -0.01 0.02
C ASN A 73 -1.41 -0.34 -0.08
N LEU A 74 -0.76 -0.02 -1.20
CA LEU A 74 0.67 -0.21 -1.40
C LEU A 74 1.49 1.01 -0.96
N PRO A 75 2.79 0.84 -0.70
CA PRO A 75 3.73 1.95 -0.56
C PRO A 75 3.54 3.05 -1.62
N LEU A 76 3.73 4.31 -1.21
CA LEU A 76 3.49 5.51 -2.02
C LEU A 76 2.03 5.80 -2.41
N ALA A 77 1.04 5.07 -1.90
CA ALA A 77 -0.37 5.37 -2.18
C ALA A 77 -0.82 6.77 -1.73
N ASN A 78 -0.10 7.40 -0.80
CA ASN A 78 -0.34 8.78 -0.37
C ASN A 78 0.20 9.85 -1.33
N VAL A 79 1.02 9.47 -2.31
CA VAL A 79 1.41 10.36 -3.40
C VAL A 79 0.30 10.31 -4.43
N GLN A 80 -0.24 11.45 -4.83
CA GLN A 80 -1.30 11.48 -5.85
C GLN A 80 -0.82 10.82 -7.15
N HIS A 81 -1.65 9.92 -7.68
CA HIS A 81 -1.37 9.17 -8.91
C HIS A 81 -2.65 8.76 -9.62
N THR A 82 -2.52 8.33 -10.87
CA THR A 82 -3.59 7.70 -11.65
C THR A 82 -3.15 6.32 -12.17
N PHE A 83 -4.14 5.49 -12.49
CA PHE A 83 -3.93 4.16 -13.05
C PHE A 83 -4.42 4.11 -14.50
N VAL A 84 -3.62 3.53 -15.39
CA VAL A 84 -4.05 3.20 -16.74
C VAL A 84 -3.76 1.72 -16.99
N ILE A 85 -4.81 0.98 -17.33
CA ILE A 85 -4.74 -0.44 -17.66
C ILE A 85 -4.65 -0.54 -19.17
N HIS A 86 -3.67 -1.30 -19.67
CA HIS A 86 -3.51 -1.63 -21.09
C HIS A 86 -3.78 -3.13 -21.30
N PRO A 87 -5.04 -3.55 -21.53
CA PRO A 87 -5.39 -4.97 -21.57
C PRO A 87 -4.72 -5.76 -22.70
N GLN A 88 -4.43 -5.09 -23.82
CA GLN A 88 -3.83 -5.71 -25.00
C GLN A 88 -2.38 -6.12 -24.77
N THR A 89 -1.63 -5.29 -24.04
CA THR A 89 -0.21 -5.53 -23.70
C THR A 89 -0.04 -6.10 -22.30
N ARG A 90 -1.15 -6.28 -21.56
CA ARG A 90 -1.19 -6.69 -20.16
C ARG A 90 -0.26 -5.86 -19.28
N GLU A 91 -0.32 -4.54 -19.46
CA GLU A 91 0.52 -3.57 -18.78
C GLU A 91 -0.30 -2.63 -17.88
N LEU A 92 0.20 -2.40 -16.66
CA LEU A 92 -0.35 -1.42 -15.73
C LEU A 92 0.55 -0.19 -15.63
N ASP A 93 0.03 0.98 -15.99
CA ASP A 93 0.69 2.25 -15.74
C ASP A 93 0.22 2.86 -14.43
N ILE A 94 1.17 3.31 -13.60
CA ILE A 94 0.92 4.09 -12.40
C ILE A 94 1.62 5.42 -12.57
N ARG A 95 0.85 6.50 -12.73
CA ARG A 95 1.36 7.84 -13.06
C ARG A 95 1.30 8.75 -11.85
N TYR A 96 2.45 9.03 -11.24
CA TYR A 96 2.58 9.93 -10.11
C TYR A 96 2.62 11.39 -10.54
N THR A 97 2.10 12.28 -9.70
CA THR A 97 2.12 13.73 -9.96
C THR A 97 3.38 14.43 -9.44
N LYS A 98 4.17 13.77 -8.60
CA LYS A 98 5.40 14.31 -7.99
C LYS A 98 6.64 13.69 -8.63
N THR A 99 7.73 14.46 -8.70
CA THR A 99 9.01 13.97 -9.21
C THR A 99 9.68 12.98 -8.26
N VAL A 100 10.65 12.24 -8.76
CA VAL A 100 11.49 11.36 -7.92
C VAL A 100 12.26 12.17 -6.86
N GLN A 101 12.70 13.36 -7.23
CA GLN A 101 13.43 14.28 -6.35
C GLN A 101 12.55 14.76 -5.19
N ASP A 102 11.28 15.10 -5.45
CA ASP A 102 10.35 15.58 -4.42
C ASP A 102 10.01 14.50 -3.37
N ILE A 103 9.94 13.24 -3.80
CA ILE A 103 9.61 12.10 -2.92
C ILE A 103 10.86 11.59 -2.21
N GLY A 104 11.99 11.55 -2.91
CA GLY A 104 13.27 11.02 -2.46
C GLY A 104 13.52 9.60 -2.95
N LEU A 105 14.67 9.38 -3.58
CA LEU A 105 15.07 8.09 -4.17
C LEU A 105 15.11 6.95 -3.13
N THR A 106 15.53 7.26 -1.90
CA THR A 106 15.60 6.30 -0.78
C THR A 106 14.22 5.75 -0.37
N LYS A 107 13.14 6.49 -0.64
CA LYS A 107 11.76 6.00 -0.46
C LYS A 107 11.26 5.28 -1.71
N ILE A 108 11.57 5.81 -2.89
CA ILE A 108 11.09 5.27 -4.16
C ILE A 108 11.62 3.88 -4.42
N GLN A 109 12.93 3.65 -4.29
CA GLN A 109 13.51 2.36 -4.67
C GLN A 109 12.89 1.15 -3.93
N PRO A 110 12.85 1.11 -2.59
CA PRO A 110 12.25 -0.02 -1.90
C PRO A 110 10.73 -0.10 -2.14
N SER A 111 10.05 1.04 -2.32
CA SER A 111 8.61 1.07 -2.60
C SER A 111 8.29 0.49 -3.97
N LEU A 112 9.02 0.85 -5.03
CA LEU A 112 8.76 0.32 -6.37
C LEU A 112 9.09 -1.16 -6.47
N VAL A 113 10.15 -1.63 -5.80
CA VAL A 113 10.47 -3.06 -5.71
C VAL A 113 9.32 -3.82 -5.03
N TYR A 114 8.83 -3.31 -3.89
CA TYR A 114 7.69 -3.89 -3.16
C TYR A 114 6.43 -3.91 -4.04
N ASN A 115 6.08 -2.76 -4.62
CA ASN A 115 4.85 -2.59 -5.39
C ASN A 115 4.84 -3.43 -6.66
N ALA A 116 5.96 -3.51 -7.37
CA ALA A 116 6.10 -4.36 -8.54
C ALA A 116 5.89 -5.84 -8.16
N THR A 117 6.61 -6.29 -7.13
CA THR A 117 6.51 -7.67 -6.65
C THR A 117 5.08 -8.00 -6.21
N ALA A 118 4.39 -7.07 -5.54
CA ALA A 118 3.05 -7.28 -5.01
C ALA A 118 2.02 -7.39 -6.14
N ASN A 119 2.08 -6.49 -7.13
CA ASN A 119 1.20 -6.53 -8.28
C ASN A 119 1.40 -7.83 -9.09
N PHE A 120 2.63 -8.27 -9.35
CA PHE A 120 2.83 -9.56 -10.06
C PHE A 120 2.44 -10.79 -9.23
N ALA A 121 2.56 -10.72 -7.90
CA ALA A 121 2.14 -11.80 -7.01
C ALA A 121 0.62 -11.92 -6.91
N LEU A 122 -0.10 -10.79 -7.03
CA LEU A 122 -1.54 -10.71 -6.77
C LEU A 122 -2.39 -10.57 -8.04
N ILE A 123 -1.81 -10.19 -9.18
CA ILE A 123 -2.48 -10.09 -10.47
C ILE A 123 -1.84 -11.12 -11.42
N ASP A 124 -2.55 -12.23 -11.68
CA ASP A 124 -1.92 -13.40 -12.29
C ASP A 124 -1.52 -13.17 -13.76
N ASN A 125 -2.34 -12.46 -14.54
CA ASN A 125 -2.11 -12.24 -15.98
C ASN A 125 -1.34 -10.95 -16.32
N LEU A 126 -0.81 -10.24 -15.33
CA LEU A 126 -0.06 -9.00 -15.53
C LEU A 126 1.36 -9.31 -16.03
N ASP A 127 1.74 -8.72 -17.17
CA ASP A 127 3.02 -8.96 -17.84
C ASP A 127 4.04 -7.86 -17.54
N SER A 128 3.60 -6.61 -17.42
CA SER A 128 4.47 -5.49 -17.07
C SER A 128 3.77 -4.39 -16.27
N ILE A 129 4.59 -3.58 -15.59
CA ILE A 129 4.15 -2.40 -14.86
C ILE A 129 5.09 -1.25 -15.21
N LYS A 130 4.52 -0.08 -15.47
CA LYS A 130 5.27 1.15 -15.67
C LYS A 130 4.90 2.17 -14.59
N PHE A 131 5.88 2.55 -13.79
CA PHE A 131 5.76 3.66 -12.85
C PHE A 131 6.26 4.92 -13.54
N GLU A 132 5.36 5.86 -13.80
CA GLU A 132 5.66 7.12 -14.46
C GLU A 132 5.71 8.25 -13.43
N PHE A 133 6.80 8.99 -13.43
CA PHE A 133 6.99 10.21 -12.66
C PHE A 133 7.23 11.36 -13.64
N PRO A 134 6.98 12.62 -13.26
CA PRO A 134 7.39 13.75 -14.09
C PRO A 134 8.91 13.70 -14.33
N GLY A 135 9.30 13.58 -15.60
CA GLY A 135 10.70 13.54 -16.05
C GLY A 135 11.38 12.17 -16.08
N THR A 136 10.76 11.10 -15.56
CA THR A 136 11.36 9.75 -15.61
C THR A 136 10.32 8.64 -15.47
N SER A 137 10.63 7.45 -15.96
CA SER A 137 9.75 6.29 -15.80
C SER A 137 10.55 5.02 -15.55
N TYR A 138 9.98 4.14 -14.75
CA TYR A 138 10.55 2.83 -14.41
C TYR A 138 9.59 1.75 -14.89
N ARG A 139 10.06 0.89 -15.80
CA ARG A 139 9.27 -0.23 -16.31
C ARG A 139 9.89 -1.54 -15.88
N VAL A 140 9.06 -2.48 -15.42
CA VAL A 140 9.47 -3.83 -15.00
C VAL A 140 8.52 -4.86 -15.58
N THR A 141 9.05 -6.03 -15.89
CA THR A 141 8.32 -7.18 -16.41
C THR A 141 8.22 -8.29 -15.37
N ARG A 142 7.19 -9.12 -15.50
CA ARG A 142 7.02 -10.32 -14.68
C ARG A 142 8.25 -11.23 -14.73
N ALA A 143 8.85 -11.38 -15.92
CA ALA A 143 10.03 -12.20 -16.15
C ALA A 143 11.26 -11.71 -15.36
N GLN A 144 11.48 -10.39 -15.26
CA GLN A 144 12.58 -9.84 -14.45
C GLN A 144 12.38 -10.14 -12.96
N VAL A 145 11.14 -10.00 -12.47
CA VAL A 145 10.80 -10.31 -11.07
C VAL A 145 10.97 -11.79 -10.77
N GLN A 146 10.50 -12.66 -11.66
CA GLN A 146 10.66 -14.10 -11.56
C GLN A 146 12.14 -14.52 -11.57
N SER A 147 12.94 -13.95 -12.46
CA SER A 147 14.39 -14.22 -12.55
C SER A 147 15.10 -13.84 -11.25
N TRP A 148 14.75 -12.70 -10.65
CA TRP A 148 15.34 -12.25 -9.39
C TRP A 148 15.02 -13.16 -8.21
N TYR A 149 13.75 -13.56 -8.05
CA TYR A 149 13.33 -14.39 -6.93
C TYR A 149 13.56 -15.89 -7.16
N GLY A 150 13.81 -16.32 -8.40
CA GLY A 150 13.96 -17.73 -8.78
C GLY A 150 12.68 -18.55 -8.65
N VAL A 151 11.52 -17.89 -8.49
CA VAL A 151 10.21 -18.52 -8.31
C VAL A 151 9.14 -17.71 -9.05
N GLU A 152 8.03 -18.37 -9.38
CA GLU A 152 6.85 -17.70 -9.91
C GLU A 152 6.34 -16.64 -8.91
N PRO A 153 6.13 -15.37 -9.31
CA PRO A 153 5.73 -14.30 -8.39
C PRO A 153 4.47 -14.61 -7.59
N SER A 154 3.51 -15.35 -8.17
CA SER A 154 2.27 -15.74 -7.49
C SER A 154 2.48 -16.65 -6.27
N THR A 155 3.63 -17.34 -6.18
CA THR A 155 4.01 -18.14 -5.00
C THR A 155 4.41 -17.27 -3.81
N LEU A 156 4.75 -16.01 -4.05
CA LEU A 156 5.05 -15.02 -3.00
C LEU A 156 3.77 -14.48 -2.34
N ALA A 157 2.57 -14.78 -2.88
CA ALA A 157 1.27 -14.37 -2.35
C ALA A 157 0.85 -15.12 -1.06
N ASN A 158 1.81 -15.41 -0.19
CA ASN A 158 1.65 -16.01 1.12
C ASN A 158 2.37 -15.13 2.15
N GLN A 159 1.73 -14.81 3.28
CA GLN A 159 2.29 -13.89 4.26
C GLN A 159 3.69 -14.28 4.78
N THR A 160 3.94 -15.58 4.98
CA THR A 160 5.24 -16.06 5.47
C THR A 160 6.30 -15.93 4.38
N ALA A 161 5.99 -16.39 3.16
CA ALA A 161 6.90 -16.29 2.02
C ALA A 161 7.19 -14.81 1.67
N TRP A 162 6.17 -13.96 1.67
CA TRP A 162 6.30 -12.53 1.45
C TRP A 162 7.24 -11.88 2.45
N LYS A 163 7.03 -12.16 3.74
CA LYS A 163 7.84 -11.59 4.81
C LYS A 163 9.31 -11.98 4.68
N GLN A 164 9.59 -13.25 4.40
CA GLN A 164 10.95 -13.81 4.34
C GLN A 164 11.71 -13.45 3.06
N ASN A 165 11.02 -13.48 1.91
CA ASN A 165 11.65 -13.38 0.59
C ASN A 165 11.61 -11.97 0.03
N VAL A 166 10.61 -11.16 0.41
CA VAL A 166 10.42 -9.80 -0.11
C VAL A 166 10.68 -8.78 0.99
N GLN A 167 9.79 -8.69 1.98
CA GLN A 167 9.73 -7.57 2.91
C GLN A 167 11.00 -7.43 3.77
N SER A 168 11.47 -8.51 4.41
CA SER A 168 12.65 -8.44 5.29
C SER A 168 13.95 -8.14 4.51
N LYS A 169 14.00 -8.48 3.21
CA LYS A 169 15.18 -8.21 2.38
C LYS A 169 15.34 -6.72 2.06
N LEU A 170 14.24 -5.97 2.06
CA LEU A 170 14.24 -4.52 1.80
C LEU A 170 14.90 -3.71 2.94
N GLU A 171 15.17 -4.31 4.09
CA GLU A 171 15.96 -3.69 5.16
C GLU A 171 17.42 -3.47 4.76
N ASN A 172 17.94 -4.26 3.80
CA ASN A 172 19.31 -4.15 3.30
C ASN A 172 19.37 -3.19 2.09
N PRO A 173 20.01 -2.01 2.22
CA PRO A 173 20.07 -1.03 1.13
C PRO A 173 20.78 -1.55 -0.13
N GLN A 174 21.77 -2.44 0.02
CA GLN A 174 22.48 -3.03 -1.12
C GLN A 174 21.57 -4.02 -1.87
N TYR A 175 20.75 -4.79 -1.14
CA TYR A 175 19.73 -5.64 -1.76
C TYR A 175 18.73 -4.79 -2.54
N VAL A 176 18.22 -3.72 -1.95
CA VAL A 176 17.29 -2.79 -2.61
C VAL A 176 17.91 -2.21 -3.88
N LYS A 177 19.15 -1.73 -3.80
CA LYS A 177 19.87 -1.18 -4.96
C LYS A 177 19.99 -2.23 -6.07
N ASN A 178 20.52 -3.43 -5.78
CA ASN A 178 20.71 -4.48 -6.77
C ASN A 178 19.38 -4.93 -7.40
N THR A 179 18.34 -5.08 -6.58
CA THR A 179 17.00 -5.47 -7.05
C THR A 179 16.43 -4.40 -7.98
N PHE A 180 16.54 -3.13 -7.57
CA PHE A 180 16.05 -1.99 -8.34
C PHE A 180 16.73 -1.90 -9.72
N GLN A 181 18.04 -2.06 -9.76
CA GLN A 181 18.80 -2.10 -11.03
C GLN A 181 18.37 -3.28 -11.91
N THR A 182 18.13 -4.45 -11.30
CA THR A 182 17.64 -5.64 -12.02
C THR A 182 16.26 -5.41 -12.62
N PHE A 183 15.36 -4.81 -11.84
CA PHE A 183 13.96 -4.60 -12.24
C PHE A 183 13.82 -3.53 -13.30
N PHE A 184 14.56 -2.42 -13.17
CA PHE A 184 14.26 -1.19 -13.91
C PHE A 184 15.40 -0.67 -14.80
N GLU A 185 16.62 -1.19 -14.66
CA GLU A 185 17.80 -0.71 -15.43
C GLU A 185 18.38 -1.79 -16.35
N SER A 186 18.00 -3.06 -16.17
CA SER A 186 18.59 -4.20 -16.92
C SER A 186 18.01 -4.41 -18.34
N GLY A 187 17.28 -3.43 -18.86
CA GLY A 187 16.62 -3.49 -20.17
C GLY A 187 16.73 -2.20 -20.98
N ALA A 188 17.73 -1.37 -20.69
CA ALA A 188 18.14 -0.24 -21.56
C ALA A 188 19.11 -0.73 -22.64
#